data_AF-A0A960B2G3-F1
#
_entry.id   AF-A0A960B2G3-F1
#
_cell.length_a   1.000
_cell.length_b   1.000
_cell.length_c   1.000
_cell.angle_alpha   90.00
_cell.angle_beta   90.00
_cell.angle_gamma   90.00
#
_symmetry.space_group_name_H-M   'P 1'
#
loop_
_entity.id
_entity.type
_entity.pdbx_description
1 polymer ?
#
loop_
_entity_poly.entity_id
_entity_poly.type
_entity_poly.pdbx_seq_one_letter_code
_entity_poly.pdbx_strand_id
1 'polypeptide(L)'
;EEKGLSSWTQATAVDKTEWINQIRTVSTIGSSYYLQESLHPNYWAQMALRSCVRQVWNGGLPRSGTCTVSGTGVVGGEPRMTLH
;
A
#
# COMPACT_ATOMS: atom_id res chain seq x y z
N GLU A 1 11.21 10.32 -0.10
CA GLU A 1 11.14 8.87 -0.37
C GLU A 1 12.06 8.51 -1.53
N GLU A 2 12.27 7.23 -1.84
CA GLU A 2 13.02 6.73 -3.02
C GLU A 2 14.56 6.79 -2.99
N LYS A 3 15.21 6.58 -1.84
CA LYS A 3 16.68 6.51 -1.81
C LYS A 3 17.20 5.24 -2.50
N GLY A 4 17.98 5.42 -3.56
CA GLY A 4 18.64 4.32 -4.28
C GLY A 4 17.73 3.55 -5.23
N LEU A 5 16.66 4.18 -5.72
CA LEU A 5 15.82 3.69 -6.81
C LEU A 5 15.97 4.61 -8.02
N SER A 6 16.08 4.03 -9.21
CA SER A 6 16.09 4.82 -10.45
C SER A 6 14.67 5.01 -11.02
N SER A 7 13.69 4.24 -10.54
CA SER A 7 12.27 4.44 -10.82
C SER A 7 11.41 3.81 -9.71
N TRP A 8 10.27 4.43 -9.41
CA TRP A 8 9.27 3.90 -8.48
C TRP A 8 8.63 2.60 -8.98
N THR A 9 8.73 2.27 -10.27
CA THR A 9 8.19 1.04 -10.87
C THR A 9 9.14 -0.15 -10.78
N GLN A 10 10.38 0.03 -10.29
CA GLN A 10 11.32 -1.07 -10.15
C GLN A 10 10.78 -2.10 -9.17
N ALA A 11 11.07 -3.39 -9.40
CA ALA A 11 10.52 -4.47 -8.58
C ALA A 11 10.85 -4.35 -7.08
N THR A 12 11.99 -3.74 -6.73
CA THR A 12 12.42 -3.51 -5.34
C THR A 12 11.90 -2.19 -4.76
N ALA A 13 11.19 -1.38 -5.54
CA ALA A 13 10.67 -0.10 -5.06
C ALA A 13 9.66 -0.32 -3.95
N VAL A 14 8.77 -1.30 -4.12
CA VAL A 14 7.79 -1.73 -3.13
C VAL A 14 8.37 -1.97 -1.72
N ASP A 15 9.64 -2.38 -1.62
CA ASP A 15 10.33 -2.67 -0.35
C ASP A 15 10.96 -1.43 0.30
N LYS A 16 11.08 -0.33 -0.46
CA LYS A 16 11.88 0.86 -0.11
C LYS A 16 11.08 2.16 -0.14
N THR A 17 9.85 2.12 -0.65
CA THR A 17 8.92 3.25 -0.71
C THR A 17 7.94 3.18 0.46
N GLU A 18 7.46 4.34 0.93
CA GLU A 18 6.25 4.35 1.76
C GLU A 18 5.04 3.84 0.95
N TRP A 19 4.04 3.26 1.61
CA TRP A 19 2.82 2.75 0.97
C TRP A 19 1.60 3.64 1.20
N ILE A 20 1.62 4.40 2.29
CA ILE A 20 0.61 5.40 2.61
C ILE A 20 1.28 6.75 2.41
N ASN A 21 0.69 7.65 1.63
CA ASN A 21 1.32 8.95 1.44
C ASN A 21 1.20 9.78 2.71
N GLN A 22 2.32 10.32 3.19
CA GLN A 22 2.31 11.42 4.13
C GLN A 22 1.71 12.67 3.47
N ILE A 23 0.63 13.22 4.01
CA ILE A 23 0.14 14.53 3.58
C ILE A 23 0.90 15.59 4.37
N ARG A 24 1.60 16.49 3.67
CA ARG A 24 2.26 17.63 4.32
C ARG A 24 1.31 18.80 4.35
N THR A 25 0.73 19.05 5.51
CA THR A 25 -0.41 19.97 5.64
C THR A 25 -0.02 21.30 6.23
N VAL A 26 1.14 21.83 5.81
CA VAL A 26 1.65 23.13 6.27
C VAL A 26 0.58 24.23 6.08
N SER A 27 -0.32 24.06 5.12
CA SER A 27 -1.46 24.96 4.85
C SER A 27 -2.54 25.02 5.93
N THR A 28 -2.62 24.09 6.89
CA THR A 28 -3.62 24.14 7.97
C THR A 28 -3.09 24.71 9.28
N ILE A 29 -1.78 24.92 9.40
CA ILE A 29 -1.17 25.53 10.59
C ILE A 29 -1.73 26.97 10.75
N GLY A 30 -2.50 27.20 11.81
CA GLY A 30 -3.08 28.52 12.13
C GLY A 30 -4.45 28.82 11.50
N SER A 31 -5.08 27.84 10.84
CA SER A 31 -6.44 27.97 10.30
C SER A 31 -7.51 27.45 11.27
N SER A 32 -8.79 27.74 11.00
CA SER A 32 -9.94 27.16 11.71
C SER A 32 -10.36 25.77 11.20
N TYR A 33 -9.64 25.19 10.23
CA TYR A 33 -9.95 23.88 9.67
C TYR A 33 -9.19 22.76 10.37
N TYR A 34 -9.90 21.69 10.72
CA TYR A 34 -9.29 20.45 11.21
C TYR A 34 -8.62 19.69 10.08
N LEU A 35 -7.42 19.18 10.36
CA LEU A 35 -6.75 18.27 9.47
C LEU A 35 -7.36 16.87 9.55
N GLN A 36 -8.07 16.46 8.50
CA GLN A 36 -8.55 15.09 8.36
C GLN A 36 -7.54 14.29 7.54
N GLU A 37 -6.48 13.80 8.18
CA GLU A 37 -5.62 12.78 7.57
C GLU A 37 -6.36 11.44 7.60
N SER A 38 -7.11 11.16 6.55
CA SER A 38 -7.40 9.77 6.21
C SER A 38 -6.12 9.10 5.71
N LEU A 39 -6.02 7.77 5.86
CA LEU A 39 -4.97 7.02 5.17
C LEU A 39 -5.15 7.23 3.67
N HIS A 40 -4.08 7.62 2.96
CA HIS A 40 -4.07 7.76 1.51
C HIS A 40 -3.19 6.66 0.89
N PRO A 41 -3.75 5.48 0.59
CA PRO A 41 -3.04 4.42 -0.11
C PRO A 41 -2.44 4.94 -1.41
N ASN A 42 -1.13 4.84 -1.55
CA ASN A 42 -0.49 5.07 -2.83
C ASN A 42 -0.61 3.82 -3.72
N TYR A 43 0.07 3.84 -4.86
CA TYR A 43 0.04 2.73 -5.81
C TYR A 43 0.33 1.37 -5.14
N TRP A 44 1.35 1.26 -4.30
CA TRP A 44 1.73 0.00 -3.67
C TRP A 44 0.71 -0.48 -2.64
N ALA A 45 0.21 0.40 -1.78
CA ALA A 45 -0.86 0.02 -0.84
C ALA A 45 -2.14 -0.44 -1.57
N GLN A 46 -2.51 0.23 -2.66
CA GLN A 46 -3.69 -0.16 -3.45
C GLN A 46 -3.50 -1.55 -4.08
N MET A 47 -2.31 -1.86 -4.59
CA MET A 47 -2.00 -3.18 -5.14
C MET A 47 -1.91 -4.27 -4.07
N ALA A 48 -1.40 -3.96 -2.88
CA ALA A 48 -1.43 -4.88 -1.75
C ALA A 48 -2.86 -5.21 -1.32
N LEU A 49 -3.72 -4.20 -1.19
CA LEU A 49 -5.14 -4.39 -0.88
C LEU A 49 -5.80 -5.26 -1.96
N ARG A 50 -5.53 -4.98 -3.24
CA ARG A 50 -6.03 -5.80 -4.36
C ARG A 50 -5.61 -7.26 -4.20
N SER A 51 -4.33 -7.53 -3.90
CA SER A 51 -3.84 -8.90 -3.68
C SER A 51 -4.61 -9.61 -2.56
N CYS A 52 -4.79 -8.95 -1.42
CA CYS A 52 -5.56 -9.48 -0.29
C CYS A 52 -7.02 -9.76 -0.66
N VAL A 53 -7.70 -8.83 -1.34
CA VAL A 53 -9.10 -8.99 -1.76
C VAL A 53 -9.25 -10.16 -2.73
N ARG A 54 -8.28 -10.38 -3.63
CA ARG A 54 -8.28 -11.55 -4.53
C ARG A 54 -8.14 -12.86 -3.77
N GLN A 55 -7.27 -12.89 -2.76
CA GLN A 55 -7.10 -14.06 -1.89
C GLN A 55 -8.35 -14.34 -1.04
N VAL A 56 -9.00 -13.29 -0.53
CA VAL A 56 -10.30 -13.39 0.17
C VAL A 56 -11.37 -13.93 -0.78
N TRP A 57 -11.45 -13.42 -2.01
CA TRP A 57 -12.44 -13.85 -3.00
C TRP A 57 -12.29 -15.32 -3.39
N ASN A 58 -11.05 -15.81 -3.49
CA ASN A 58 -10.73 -17.23 -3.72
C ASN A 58 -11.58 -17.86 -4.84
N GLY A 59 -11.60 -17.21 -6.00
CA GLY A 59 -12.33 -17.69 -7.19
C GLY A 59 -13.86 -17.75 -7.05
N GLY A 60 -14.44 -17.04 -6.08
CA GLY A 60 -15.89 -17.05 -5.81
C GLY A 60 -16.29 -17.94 -4.64
N LEU A 61 -15.32 -18.46 -3.88
CA LEU A 61 -15.54 -19.20 -2.63
C LEU A 61 -14.89 -18.42 -1.47
N PRO A 62 -15.53 -17.36 -0.95
CA PRO A 62 -14.89 -16.42 -0.06
C PRO A 62 -14.30 -17.07 1.20
N ARG A 63 -13.12 -16.61 1.59
CA ARG A 63 -12.43 -16.99 2.83
C ARG A 63 -12.24 -15.77 3.72
N SER A 64 -12.28 -15.97 5.03
CA SER A 64 -11.87 -14.95 6.00
C SER A 64 -10.44 -15.19 6.45
N GLY A 65 -9.83 -14.17 7.03
CA GLY A 65 -8.47 -14.26 7.52
C GLY A 65 -7.84 -12.89 7.78
N THR A 66 -6.58 -12.93 8.19
CA THR A 66 -5.76 -11.71 8.29
C THR A 66 -4.76 -11.71 7.14
N CYS A 67 -4.78 -10.64 6.34
CA CYS A 67 -3.83 -10.50 5.24
C CYS A 67 -2.60 -9.72 5.70
N THR A 68 -1.41 -10.27 5.48
CA THR A 68 -0.14 -9.66 5.87
C THR A 68 0.88 -9.68 4.73
N VAL A 69 1.91 -8.84 4.84
CA VAL A 69 3.04 -8.87 3.90
C VAL A 69 3.82 -10.16 4.13
N SER A 70 4.02 -10.96 3.08
CA SER A 70 4.63 -12.29 3.17
C SER A 70 6.04 -12.39 2.59
N GLY A 71 6.57 -11.29 2.07
CA GLY A 71 7.96 -11.20 1.63
C GLY A 71 8.24 -9.94 0.82
N THR A 72 9.48 -9.83 0.33
CA THR A 72 9.94 -8.69 -0.47
C THR A 72 9.54 -8.80 -1.95
N GLY A 73 9.41 -7.66 -2.62
CA GLY A 73 9.14 -7.56 -4.04
C GLY A 73 7.69 -7.82 -4.43
N VAL A 74 7.47 -8.11 -5.71
CA VAL A 74 6.14 -8.27 -6.31
C VAL A 74 5.91 -9.66 -6.88
N VAL A 75 4.64 -10.07 -6.96
CA VAL A 75 4.15 -11.23 -7.70
C VAL A 75 2.97 -10.79 -8.55
N GLY A 76 3.02 -11.03 -9.87
CA GLY A 76 1.97 -10.54 -10.78
C GLY A 76 1.80 -9.01 -10.80
N GLY A 77 2.84 -8.26 -10.40
CA GLY A 77 2.80 -6.79 -10.29
C GLY A 77 2.24 -6.26 -8.96
N GLU A 78 1.80 -7.14 -8.06
CA GLU A 78 1.28 -6.77 -6.74
C GLU A 78 2.31 -7.11 -5.66
N PRO A 79 2.38 -6.34 -4.54
CA PRO A 79 3.19 -6.72 -3.39
C PRO A 79 2.86 -8.14 -2.92
N ARG A 80 3.85 -8.85 -2.39
CA ARG A 80 3.65 -10.20 -1.86
C ARG A 80 2.84 -10.17 -0.57
N MET A 81 1.55 -10.45 -0.69
CA MET A 81 0.62 -10.55 0.43
C MET A 81 0.21 -12.02 0.65
N THR A 82 -0.12 -12.39 1.88
CA THR A 82 -0.70 -13.69 2.21
C THR A 82 -1.87 -13.54 3.17
N LEU A 83 -3.00 -14.16 2.83
CA LEU A 83 -4.15 -14.35 3.71
C LEU A 83 -3.94 -15.59 4.60
N HIS A 84 -3.97 -15.40 5.91
CA HIS A 84 -3.90 -16.46 6.92
C HIS A 84 -5.28 -16.81 7.46
#